data_AF-A0A355III6-F1
#
_entry.id   AF-A0A355III6-F1
#
_cell.length_a   1.000
_cell.length_b   1.000
_cell.length_c   1.000
_cell.angle_alpha   90.00
_cell.angle_beta   90.00
_cell.angle_gamma   90.00
#
_symmetry.space_group_name_H-M   'P 1'
#
loop_
_entity.id
_entity.type
_entity.pdbx_description
1 polymer ?
#
loop_
_entity_poly.entity_id
_entity_poly.type
_entity_poly.pdbx_seq_one_letter_code
_entity_poly.pdbx_strand_id
1 'polypeptide(L)'
;MDVSGSPLNNPLKSRKTPLSPTENPSSSEPKVGLFAQHNTLWLIYGLLLAICLTVLLTVDKGNIHLAINRLNSPFADVIFRWITEFGAFPLIAATIVVTLFFRYRIAMTATVATTLASLLTQVGKRLVWPDSPRPKVFFADTDLLHLVDGV
;
A
#
# COMPACT_ATOMS: atom_id res chain seq x y z
N MET A 1 51.30 -52.14 -24.87
CA MET A 1 52.53 -52.09 -24.08
C MET A 1 53.35 -50.93 -24.58
N ASP A 2 53.74 -50.08 -23.62
CA ASP A 2 54.34 -48.75 -23.76
C ASP A 2 55.57 -48.66 -24.65
N VAL A 3 55.69 -47.50 -25.32
CA VAL A 3 56.92 -47.01 -25.93
C VAL A 3 57.35 -45.74 -25.21
N SER A 4 58.44 -45.87 -24.46
CA SER A 4 59.62 -45.00 -24.45
C SER A 4 59.50 -43.56 -23.92
N GLY A 5 60.36 -43.25 -22.94
CA GLY A 5 61.18 -42.04 -23.03
C GLY A 5 61.29 -41.15 -21.79
N SER A 6 62.09 -41.60 -20.81
CA SER A 6 63.07 -40.89 -19.97
C SER A 6 62.89 -39.39 -19.57
N PRO A 7 63.15 -39.03 -18.29
CA PRO A 7 63.01 -37.66 -17.79
C PRO A 7 64.27 -36.80 -18.02
N LEU A 8 64.08 -35.58 -18.53
CA LEU A 8 65.11 -34.54 -18.69
C LEU A 8 64.82 -33.35 -17.76
N ASN A 9 65.67 -33.27 -16.74
CA ASN A 9 66.05 -32.11 -15.94
C ASN A 9 66.45 -30.87 -16.77
N ASN A 10 66.05 -29.65 -16.35
CA ASN A 10 67.00 -28.51 -16.20
C ASN A 10 66.45 -27.29 -15.42
N PRO A 11 67.33 -26.42 -14.86
CA PRO A 11 67.04 -25.44 -13.80
C PRO A 11 67.23 -23.96 -14.20
N LEU A 12 66.41 -23.04 -13.67
CA LEU A 12 66.67 -21.60 -13.57
C LEU A 12 65.84 -21.07 -12.37
N LYS A 13 66.40 -20.88 -11.16
CA LYS A 13 67.27 -19.78 -10.70
C LYS A 13 66.63 -18.38 -10.80
N SER A 14 65.89 -18.03 -9.74
CA SER A 14 65.96 -16.77 -8.95
C SER A 14 66.41 -15.48 -9.64
N ARG A 15 65.56 -14.43 -9.65
CA ARG A 15 65.83 -13.15 -8.95
C ARG A 15 64.76 -12.05 -9.07
N LYS A 16 64.54 -11.41 -7.91
CA LYS A 16 64.28 -9.97 -7.64
C LYS A 16 62.84 -9.43 -7.76
N THR A 17 62.23 -9.24 -6.58
CA THR A 17 61.24 -8.18 -6.28
C THR A 17 61.90 -6.80 -6.35
N PRO A 18 61.17 -5.75 -6.77
CA PRO A 18 60.82 -4.69 -5.81
C PRO A 18 59.40 -4.10 -5.98
N LEU A 19 58.79 -3.75 -4.83
CA LEU A 19 57.92 -2.59 -4.53
C LEU A 19 57.35 -1.78 -5.73
N SER A 20 56.07 -1.39 -5.85
CA SER A 20 55.05 -0.89 -4.91
C SER A 20 53.81 -0.53 -5.78
N PRO A 21 52.86 0.29 -5.26
CA PRO A 21 51.52 -0.01 -4.80
C PRO A 21 50.50 0.14 -5.94
N THR A 22 49.21 0.23 -5.63
CA THR A 22 48.13 0.64 -6.56
C THR A 22 47.54 -0.48 -7.41
N GLU A 23 46.65 -1.25 -6.80
CA GLU A 23 45.40 -1.62 -7.47
C GLU A 23 44.34 -1.95 -6.41
N ASN A 24 43.96 -0.92 -5.66
CA ASN A 24 42.56 -0.78 -5.26
C ASN A 24 42.00 0.30 -6.19
N PRO A 25 41.02 -0.07 -7.02
CA PRO A 25 39.70 0.39 -6.69
C PRO A 25 38.73 -0.77 -6.86
N SER A 26 38.59 -1.59 -5.80
CA SER A 26 37.26 -2.15 -5.52
C SER A 26 36.37 -0.94 -5.26
N SER A 27 35.79 -0.42 -6.33
CA SER A 27 34.71 0.56 -6.33
C SER A 27 33.76 0.21 -5.20
N SER A 28 33.82 0.98 -4.13
CA SER A 28 32.78 1.01 -3.13
C SER A 28 31.54 1.51 -3.85
N GLU A 29 30.80 0.58 -4.46
CA GLU A 29 29.44 0.87 -4.85
C GLU A 29 28.76 1.46 -3.62
N PRO A 30 28.17 2.66 -3.71
CA PRO A 30 27.36 3.16 -2.62
C PRO A 30 26.18 2.18 -2.54
N LYS A 31 26.26 1.24 -1.58
CA LYS A 31 25.10 0.52 -1.08
C LYS A 31 24.25 1.55 -0.36
N VAL A 32 23.59 2.41 -1.12
CA VAL A 32 22.41 3.11 -0.64
C VAL A 32 21.44 2.00 -0.25
N GLY A 33 21.38 1.73 1.05
CA GLY A 33 20.45 0.76 1.59
C GLY A 33 19.07 1.10 1.03
N LEU A 34 18.32 0.08 0.63
CA LEU A 34 17.00 0.18 -0.03
C LEU A 34 16.04 1.18 0.66
N PHE A 35 16.27 1.48 1.94
CA PHE A 35 15.54 2.45 2.76
C PHE A 35 15.92 3.93 2.55
N ALA A 36 17.17 4.25 2.17
CA ALA A 36 17.63 5.62 1.99
C ALA A 36 17.08 6.28 0.71
N GLN A 37 16.72 5.49 -0.30
CA GLN A 37 16.22 5.99 -1.59
C GLN A 37 14.74 6.40 -1.55
N HIS A 38 13.96 5.89 -0.60
CA HIS A 38 12.52 6.16 -0.48
C HIS A 38 12.17 7.28 0.52
N ASN A 39 13.17 7.92 1.14
CA ASN A 39 12.93 8.96 2.15
C ASN A 39 12.07 10.12 1.61
N THR A 40 12.22 10.47 0.34
CA THR A 40 11.39 11.49 -0.31
C THR A 40 9.91 11.08 -0.36
N LEU A 41 9.60 9.81 -0.62
CA LEU A 41 8.22 9.32 -0.61
C LEU A 41 7.64 9.33 0.80
N TRP A 42 8.42 8.93 1.80
CA TRP A 42 8.00 8.99 3.21
C TRP A 42 7.79 10.43 3.69
N LEU A 43 8.63 11.37 3.25
CA LEU A 43 8.46 12.80 3.55
C LEU A 43 7.23 13.38 2.88
N ILE A 44 6.99 13.09 1.59
CA ILE A 44 5.79 13.54 0.88
C ILE A 44 4.53 12.96 1.54
N TYR A 45 4.54 11.67 1.83
CA TYR A 45 3.41 10.99 2.46
C TYR A 45 3.16 11.50 3.89
N GLY A 46 4.22 11.71 4.67
CA GLY A 46 4.15 12.27 6.02
C GLY A 46 3.63 13.71 6.01
N LEU A 47 4.07 14.53 5.06
CA LEU A 47 3.57 15.89 4.87
C LEU A 47 2.08 15.88 4.51
N LEU A 48 1.68 15.02 3.57
CA LEU A 48 0.27 14.87 3.17
C LEU A 48 -0.60 14.45 4.36
N LEU A 49 -0.17 13.47 5.15
CA LEU A 49 -0.88 13.06 6.35
C LEU A 49 -0.98 14.19 7.39
N ALA A 50 0.09 14.95 7.60
CA ALA A 50 0.10 16.07 8.53
C ALA A 50 -0.88 17.17 8.10
N ILE A 51 -0.93 17.49 6.80
CA ILE A 51 -1.90 18.44 6.24
C ILE A 51 -3.33 17.94 6.44
N CYS A 52 -3.62 16.69 6.04
CA CYS A 52 -4.95 16.09 6.21
C CYS A 52 -5.39 16.07 7.68
N LEU A 53 -4.49 15.73 8.60
CA LEU A 53 -4.76 15.73 10.03
C LEU A 53 -5.06 17.15 10.54
N THR A 54 -4.27 18.14 10.10
CA THR A 54 -4.48 19.54 10.48
C THR A 54 -5.85 20.03 10.01
N VAL A 55 -6.23 19.72 8.77
CA VAL A 55 -7.56 20.05 8.23
C VAL A 55 -8.67 19.37 9.03
N LEU A 56 -8.51 18.09 9.38
CA LEU A 56 -9.51 17.32 10.13
C LEU A 56 -9.73 17.84 11.56
N LEU A 57 -8.70 18.45 12.17
CA LEU A 57 -8.77 19.02 13.52
C LEU A 57 -9.28 20.47 13.54
N THR A 58 -9.14 21.21 12.42
CA THR A 58 -9.45 22.65 12.37
C THR A 58 -10.77 22.97 11.68
N VAL A 59 -11.26 22.10 10.80
CA VAL A 59 -12.50 22.32 10.04
C VAL A 59 -13.61 21.43 10.57
N ASP A 60 -14.78 22.02 10.79
CA ASP A 60 -15.98 21.27 11.15
C ASP A 60 -16.32 20.22 10.07
N LYS A 61 -16.64 19.00 10.51
CA LYS A 61 -16.95 17.87 9.64
C LYS A 61 -18.02 18.21 8.61
N GLY A 62 -19.03 19.00 8.98
CA GLY A 62 -20.12 19.41 8.09
C GLY A 62 -19.64 20.25 6.90
N ASN A 63 -18.73 21.20 7.13
CA ASN A 63 -18.20 22.07 6.08
C ASN A 63 -17.30 21.33 5.10
N ILE A 64 -16.50 20.37 5.57
CA ILE A 64 -15.69 19.49 4.70
C ILE A 64 -16.61 18.66 3.81
N HIS A 65 -17.65 18.03 4.39
CA HIS A 65 -18.60 17.24 3.63
C HIS A 65 -19.31 18.10 2.57
N LEU A 66 -19.73 19.32 2.91
CA LEU A 66 -20.41 20.21 1.97
C LEU A 66 -19.51 20.69 0.82
N ALA A 67 -18.25 21.00 1.12
CA ALA A 67 -17.27 21.42 0.12
C ALA A 67 -16.98 20.31 -0.90
N ILE A 68 -16.84 19.06 -0.43
CA ILE A 68 -16.66 17.90 -1.32
C ILE A 68 -17.95 17.61 -2.10
N ASN A 69 -19.11 17.73 -1.47
CA ASN A 69 -20.40 17.44 -2.10
C ASN A 69 -20.74 18.42 -3.24
N ARG A 70 -20.20 19.64 -3.20
CA ARG A 70 -20.32 20.63 -4.29
C ARG A 70 -19.48 20.27 -5.52
N LEU A 71 -18.45 19.44 -5.37
CA LEU A 71 -17.61 18.95 -6.47
C LEU A 71 -18.19 17.68 -7.10
N ASN A 72 -19.52 17.57 -7.15
CA ASN A 72 -20.18 16.47 -7.85
C ASN A 72 -20.11 16.68 -9.38
N SER A 73 -20.08 15.57 -10.11
CA SER A 73 -20.12 15.56 -11.56
C SER A 73 -20.84 14.28 -11.98
N PRO A 74 -21.73 14.34 -12.99
CA PRO A 74 -22.52 13.17 -13.40
C PRO A 74 -21.66 11.97 -13.83
N PHE A 75 -20.43 12.21 -14.31
CA PHE A 75 -19.48 11.12 -14.60
C PHE A 75 -18.89 10.51 -13.32
N ALA A 76 -18.55 11.35 -12.34
CA ALA A 76 -18.01 10.91 -11.06
C ALA A 76 -19.06 10.09 -10.29
N ASP A 77 -20.33 10.49 -10.36
CA ASP A 77 -21.43 9.80 -9.67
C ASP A 77 -21.61 8.36 -10.16
N VAL A 78 -21.49 8.13 -11.46
CA VAL A 78 -21.53 6.77 -12.05
C VAL A 78 -20.33 5.94 -11.57
N ILE A 79 -19.12 6.52 -11.55
CA ILE A 79 -17.92 5.83 -11.06
C ILE A 79 -18.08 5.47 -9.58
N PHE A 80 -18.50 6.43 -8.75
CA PHE A 80 -18.68 6.20 -7.32
C PHE A 80 -19.76 5.15 -7.05
N ARG A 81 -20.83 5.11 -7.84
CA ARG A 81 -21.84 4.04 -7.76
C ARG A 81 -21.23 2.67 -8.00
N TRP A 82 -20.48 2.49 -9.09
CA TRP A 82 -19.83 1.21 -9.37
C TRP A 82 -18.82 0.82 -8.28
N ILE A 83 -17.95 1.75 -7.86
CA ILE A 83 -16.99 1.50 -6.79
C ILE A 83 -17.69 1.10 -5.48
N THR A 84 -18.83 1.73 -5.15
CA THR A 84 -19.59 1.40 -3.95
C THR A 84 -20.19 -0.01 -4.04
N GLU A 85 -20.75 -0.38 -5.18
CA GLU A 85 -21.26 -1.75 -5.42
C GLU A 85 -20.14 -2.80 -5.36
N PHE A 86 -18.94 -2.48 -5.82
CA PHE A 86 -17.76 -3.36 -5.65
C PHE A 86 -17.38 -3.59 -4.18
N GLY A 87 -17.60 -2.59 -3.33
CA GLY A 87 -17.41 -2.70 -1.88
C GLY A 87 -18.61 -3.30 -1.14
N ALA A 88 -19.71 -3.59 -1.83
CA ALA A 88 -20.90 -4.11 -1.18
C ALA A 88 -20.69 -5.56 -0.71
N PHE A 89 -21.31 -5.89 0.42
CA PHE A 89 -21.22 -7.22 1.03
C PHE A 89 -21.55 -8.37 0.06
N PRO A 90 -22.58 -8.29 -0.81
CA PRO A 90 -22.89 -9.36 -1.74
C PRO A 90 -21.74 -9.69 -2.70
N LEU A 91 -21.05 -8.67 -3.22
CA LEU A 91 -19.97 -8.85 -4.19
C LEU A 91 -18.69 -9.37 -3.52
N ILE A 92 -18.39 -8.88 -2.32
CA ILE A 92 -17.30 -9.41 -1.48
C ILE A 92 -17.58 -10.88 -1.13
N ALA A 93 -18.78 -11.22 -0.67
CA ALA A 93 -19.17 -12.58 -0.32
C ALA A 93 -19.10 -13.52 -1.54
N ALA A 94 -19.61 -13.09 -2.70
CA ALA A 94 -19.50 -13.86 -3.94
C ALA A 94 -18.03 -14.14 -4.31
N THR A 95 -17.16 -13.13 -4.21
CA THR A 95 -15.73 -13.26 -4.49
C THR A 95 -15.05 -14.26 -3.55
N ILE A 96 -15.39 -14.24 -2.26
CA ILE A 96 -14.89 -15.20 -1.28
C ILE A 96 -15.35 -16.62 -1.62
N VAL A 97 -16.63 -16.81 -1.97
CA VAL A 97 -17.19 -18.12 -2.35
C VAL A 97 -16.50 -18.68 -3.58
N VAL A 98 -16.32 -17.86 -4.63
CA VAL A 98 -15.60 -18.29 -5.83
C VAL A 98 -14.16 -18.66 -5.48
N THR A 99 -13.47 -17.82 -4.70
CA THR A 99 -12.08 -18.07 -4.27
C THR A 99 -11.96 -19.32 -3.40
N LEU A 100 -13.01 -19.71 -2.68
CA LEU A 100 -13.04 -20.92 -1.85
C LEU A 100 -12.79 -22.18 -2.68
N PHE A 101 -13.31 -22.22 -3.92
CA PHE A 101 -13.13 -23.36 -4.82
C PHE A 101 -11.74 -23.39 -5.49
N PHE A 102 -11.06 -22.25 -5.62
CA PHE A 102 -9.72 -22.20 -6.23
C PHE A 102 -8.60 -22.32 -5.19
N ARG A 103 -8.69 -21.57 -4.09
CA ARG A 103 -7.63 -21.41 -3.09
C ARG A 103 -8.22 -21.23 -1.69
N TYR A 104 -8.63 -22.34 -1.08
CA TYR A 104 -9.22 -22.40 0.26
C TYR A 104 -8.49 -21.53 1.32
N ARG A 105 -7.15 -21.58 1.37
CA ARG A 105 -6.37 -20.79 2.33
C ARG A 105 -6.61 -19.28 2.19
N ILE A 106 -6.66 -18.79 0.96
CA ILE A 106 -6.86 -17.35 0.68
C ILE A 106 -8.29 -16.95 1.03
N ALA A 107 -9.28 -17.77 0.66
CA ALA A 107 -10.67 -17.53 0.99
C ALA A 107 -10.89 -17.47 2.51
N MET A 108 -10.30 -18.39 3.27
CA MET A 108 -10.40 -18.38 4.73
C MET A 108 -9.76 -17.13 5.36
N THR A 109 -8.58 -16.72 4.89
CA THR A 109 -7.95 -15.48 5.35
C THR A 109 -8.81 -14.26 5.03
N ALA A 110 -9.39 -14.19 3.82
CA ALA A 110 -10.29 -13.11 3.42
C ALA A 110 -11.56 -13.06 4.29
N THR A 111 -12.17 -14.21 4.57
CA THR A 111 -13.35 -14.31 5.45
C THR A 111 -13.05 -13.81 6.86
N VAL A 112 -11.94 -14.25 7.45
CA VAL A 112 -11.55 -13.82 8.81
C VAL A 112 -11.26 -12.33 8.84
N ALA A 113 -10.50 -11.81 7.87
CA ALA A 113 -10.16 -10.39 7.80
C ALA A 113 -11.41 -9.49 7.64
N THR A 114 -12.30 -9.84 6.71
CA THR A 114 -13.53 -9.08 6.45
C THR A 114 -14.51 -9.16 7.62
N THR A 115 -14.65 -10.33 8.23
CA THR A 115 -15.50 -10.52 9.43
C THR A 115 -14.98 -9.71 10.61
N LEU A 116 -13.67 -9.75 10.86
CA LEU A 116 -13.05 -9.01 11.95
C LEU A 116 -13.17 -7.50 11.73
N ALA A 117 -12.93 -7.01 10.51
CA ALA A 117 -13.11 -5.61 10.16
C ALA A 117 -14.57 -5.15 10.34
N SER A 118 -15.55 -5.95 9.90
CA SER A 118 -16.97 -5.67 10.08
C SER A 118 -17.36 -5.65 11.56
N LEU A 119 -16.87 -6.62 12.34
CA LEU A 119 -17.14 -6.70 13.76
C LEU A 119 -16.58 -5.49 14.51
N LEU A 120 -15.32 -5.13 14.27
CA LEU A 120 -14.70 -3.95 14.86
C LEU A 120 -15.45 -2.66 14.48
N THR A 121 -15.88 -2.54 13.22
CA THR A 121 -16.67 -1.40 12.76
C THR A 121 -18.02 -1.32 13.46
N GLN A 122 -18.71 -2.46 13.63
CA GLN A 122 -20.00 -2.51 14.33
C GLN A 122 -19.86 -2.20 15.82
N VAL A 123 -18.83 -2.73 16.47
CA VAL A 123 -18.51 -2.42 17.87
C VAL A 123 -18.19 -0.93 18.01
N GLY A 124 -17.33 -0.38 17.15
CA GLY A 124 -17.00 1.05 17.16
C GLY A 124 -18.23 1.94 17.00
N LYS A 125 -19.13 1.61 16.07
CA LYS A 125 -20.39 2.34 15.87
C LYS A 125 -21.29 2.31 17.11
N ARG A 126 -21.39 1.17 17.80
CA ARG A 126 -22.27 1.03 18.97
C ARG A 126 -21.66 1.59 20.26
N LEU A 127 -20.34 1.50 20.41
CA LEU A 127 -19.67 1.80 21.67
C LEU A 127 -19.05 3.19 21.71
N VAL A 128 -18.51 3.69 20.58
CA VAL A 128 -17.76 4.95 20.54
C VAL A 128 -18.63 6.10 20.01
N TRP A 129 -19.52 5.83 19.06
CA TRP A 129 -20.37 6.85 18.43
C TRP A 129 -21.83 6.39 18.25
N PRO A 130 -22.55 6.10 19.35
CA PRO A 130 -23.94 5.65 19.28
C PRO A 130 -24.86 6.68 18.58
N ASP A 131 -24.61 7.98 18.78
CA ASP A 131 -25.44 9.08 18.28
C ASP A 131 -24.74 9.91 17.19
N SER A 132 -23.96 9.29 16.30
CA SER A 132 -23.39 9.99 15.13
C SER A 132 -24.34 9.85 13.93
N PRO A 133 -25.27 10.79 13.72
CA PRO A 133 -26.16 10.75 12.56
C PRO A 133 -25.32 10.86 11.29
N ARG A 134 -25.68 10.06 10.28
CA ARG A 134 -25.06 10.19 8.96
C ARG A 134 -25.31 11.63 8.46
N PRO A 135 -24.38 12.26 7.72
CA PRO A 135 -24.58 13.61 7.18
C PRO A 135 -25.88 13.76 6.38
N LYS A 136 -26.34 12.68 5.73
CA LYS A 136 -27.65 12.62 5.05
C LYS A 136 -28.85 12.92 5.98
N VAL A 137 -28.78 12.49 7.24
CA VAL A 137 -29.83 12.71 8.26
C VAL A 137 -29.63 14.07 8.93
N PHE A 138 -28.38 14.49 9.14
CA PHE A 138 -28.05 15.78 9.75
C PHE A 138 -28.41 16.97 8.84
N PHE A 139 -28.28 16.82 7.52
CA PHE A 139 -28.61 17.85 6.52
C PHE A 139 -29.93 17.56 5.77
N ALA A 140 -30.78 16.65 6.26
CA ALA A 140 -32.03 16.27 5.58
C ALA A 140 -32.96 17.46 5.32
N ASP A 141 -32.92 18.49 6.19
CA ASP A 141 -33.74 19.70 6.09
C ASP A 141 -33.07 20.82 5.27
N THR A 142 -31.87 20.61 4.72
CA THR A 142 -31.15 21.60 3.92
C THR A 142 -30.93 21.07 2.51
N ASP A 143 -31.49 21.78 1.51
CA ASP A 143 -31.41 21.49 0.06
C ASP A 143 -29.98 21.61 -0.54
N LEU A 144 -28.96 21.54 0.32
CA LEU A 144 -27.56 21.74 -0.01
C LEU A 144 -26.85 20.43 -0.39
N LEU A 145 -27.55 19.29 -0.32
CA LEU A 145 -26.97 17.97 -0.53
C LEU A 145 -27.42 17.36 -1.87
N HIS A 146 -26.53 17.39 -2.87
CA HIS A 146 -26.65 16.53 -4.05
C HIS A 146 -26.50 15.07 -3.64
N LEU A 147 -27.59 14.30 -3.72
CA LEU A 147 -27.62 12.88 -3.43
C LEU A 147 -27.65 12.11 -4.75
N VAL A 148 -26.76 11.14 -4.91
CA VAL A 148 -26.81 10.20 -6.03
C VAL A 148 -27.83 9.12 -5.70
N ASP A 149 -28.86 8.98 -6.55
CA ASP A 149 -29.89 7.97 -6.37
C ASP A 149 -29.31 6.55 -6.40
N GLY A 150 -29.58 5.79 -5.33
CA GLY A 150 -29.21 4.38 -5.19
C GLY A 150 -27.94 4.08 -4.39
N VAL A 151 -27.35 5.07 -3.72
CA VAL A 151 -26.20 4.92 -2.78
C VAL A 151 -26.53 5.51 -1.42
#